data_AF-A0AAC9MYS7-F1
#
_entry.id   AF-A0AAC9MYS7-F1
#
_cell.length_a   1.000
_cell.length_b   1.000
_cell.length_c   1.000
_cell.angle_alpha   90.00
_cell.angle_beta   90.00
_cell.angle_gamma   90.00
#
_symmetry.space_group_name_H-M   'P 1'
#
loop_
_entity.id
_entity.type
_entity.pdbx_description
1 polymer ?
#
loop_
_entity_poly.entity_id
_entity_poly.type
_entity_poly.pdbx_seq_one_letter_code
_entity_poly.pdbx_strand_id
1 'polypeptide(L)'
;MSDDRTRFTTASVAAAGRIAEILDRHPVLGGQAYPLPSVLHQLAEHHSTLQRVVADYPLPLAVAANGGPDRLCDELAALMGFLQRLLVLYRNLDDIPDRLRTQLGRDLSATHQLARKVRDIRRRR
;
A
#
# COMPACT_ATOMS: atom_id res chain seq x y z
N MET A 1 1.02 -8.21 -24.80
CA MET A 1 1.95 -8.21 -23.64
C MET A 1 2.30 -6.81 -23.13
N SER A 2 2.70 -5.86 -24.00
CA SER A 2 3.04 -4.48 -23.56
C SER A 2 1.89 -3.75 -22.86
N ASP A 3 0.67 -3.89 -23.39
CA ASP A 3 -0.49 -3.12 -22.91
C ASP A 3 -1.01 -3.58 -21.55
N ASP A 4 -1.05 -4.89 -21.28
CA ASP A 4 -1.49 -5.42 -19.99
C ASP A 4 -0.51 -5.06 -18.88
N ARG A 5 0.80 -5.19 -19.14
CA ARG A 5 1.83 -4.82 -18.17
C ARG A 5 1.83 -3.32 -17.91
N THR A 6 1.63 -2.51 -18.95
CA THR A 6 1.53 -1.05 -18.83
C THR A 6 0.30 -0.67 -18.01
N ARG A 7 -0.87 -1.25 -18.29
CA ARG A 7 -2.11 -1.03 -17.52
C ARG A 7 -1.95 -1.43 -16.06
N PHE A 8 -1.45 -2.65 -15.79
CA PHE A 8 -1.15 -3.14 -14.45
C PHE A 8 -0.23 -2.19 -13.69
N THR A 9 0.88 -1.79 -14.32
CA THR A 9 1.86 -0.90 -13.69
C THR A 9 1.25 0.47 -13.40
N THR A 10 0.53 1.06 -14.36
CA THR A 10 -0.10 2.37 -14.20
C THR A 10 -1.14 2.35 -13.07
N ALA A 11 -2.01 1.34 -13.03
CA ALA A 11 -3.02 1.21 -12.00
C ALA A 11 -2.42 0.98 -10.61
N SER A 12 -1.39 0.13 -10.52
CA SER A 12 -0.65 -0.12 -9.26
C SER A 12 0.03 1.14 -8.73
N VAL A 13 0.72 1.88 -9.61
CA VAL A 13 1.38 3.15 -9.29
C VAL A 13 0.37 4.21 -8.84
N ALA A 14 -0.78 4.31 -9.52
CA ALA A 14 -1.82 5.28 -9.18
C ALA A 14 -2.42 5.00 -7.81
N ALA A 15 -2.80 3.74 -7.53
CA ALA A 15 -3.33 3.34 -6.23
C ALA A 15 -2.31 3.53 -5.09
N ALA A 16 -1.05 3.14 -5.31
CA ALA A 16 0.02 3.38 -4.35
C ALA A 16 0.27 4.88 -4.10
N GLY A 17 0.15 5.71 -5.15
CA GLY A 17 0.20 7.17 -5.04
C GLY A 17 -0.88 7.71 -4.11
N ARG A 18 -2.13 7.26 -4.26
CA ARG A 18 -3.24 7.66 -3.39
C ARG A 18 -3.04 7.24 -1.93
N ILE A 19 -2.53 6.02 -1.71
CA ILE A 19 -2.18 5.55 -0.36
C ILE A 19 -1.14 6.47 0.29
N ALA A 20 -0.08 6.82 -0.45
CA ALA A 20 0.93 7.75 0.05
C ALA A 20 0.33 9.13 0.37
N GLU A 21 -0.51 9.69 -0.51
CA GLU A 21 -1.21 10.96 -0.28
C GLU A 21 -2.13 10.95 0.95
N ILE A 22 -2.80 9.82 1.23
CA ILE A 22 -3.60 9.66 2.45
C ILE A 22 -2.70 9.73 3.68
N LEU A 23 -1.58 9.02 3.68
CA LEU A 23 -0.66 8.96 4.82
C LEU A 23 0.13 10.25 5.01
N ASP A 24 0.45 10.98 3.94
CA ASP A 24 1.04 12.32 3.99
C ASP A 24 0.09 13.34 4.63
N ARG A 25 -1.22 13.24 4.36
CA ARG A 25 -2.25 14.12 4.97
C ARG A 25 -2.54 13.79 6.45
N HIS A 26 -2.16 12.60 6.91
CA HIS A 26 -2.40 12.13 8.27
C HIS A 26 -1.10 11.60 8.89
N PRO A 27 -0.10 12.48 9.14
CA PRO A 27 1.11 12.07 9.82
C PRO A 27 0.80 11.64 11.26
N VAL A 28 1.47 10.59 11.73
CA VAL A 28 1.40 10.18 13.14
C VAL A 28 2.22 11.17 13.96
N LEU A 29 1.56 12.14 14.58
CA LEU A 29 2.18 13.11 15.46
C LEU A 29 2.05 12.64 16.91
N GLY A 30 3.16 12.68 17.66
CA GLY A 30 3.16 12.31 19.08
C GLY A 30 2.23 13.24 19.88
N GLY A 31 1.31 12.66 20.64
CA GLY A 31 0.44 13.39 21.56
C GLY A 31 -0.91 13.89 21.00
N GLN A 32 -1.22 13.63 19.72
CA GLN A 32 -2.54 13.93 19.16
C GLN A 32 -3.35 12.66 18.86
N ALA A 33 -4.68 12.78 18.92
CA ALA A 33 -5.58 11.72 18.51
C ALA A 33 -5.40 11.46 17.00
N TYR A 34 -5.18 10.20 16.64
CA TYR A 34 -5.04 9.79 15.24
C TYR A 34 -6.41 9.40 14.67
N PRO A 35 -6.84 9.93 13.51
CA PRO A 35 -8.17 9.65 12.94
C PRO A 35 -8.22 8.27 12.27
N LEU A 36 -7.94 7.22 13.05
CA LEU A 36 -7.72 5.86 12.57
C LEU A 36 -8.89 5.29 11.76
N PRO A 37 -10.17 5.41 12.18
CA PRO A 37 -11.27 4.82 11.42
C PRO A 37 -11.37 5.40 10.00
N SER A 38 -11.21 6.72 9.86
CA SER A 38 -11.25 7.42 8.57
C SER A 38 -10.07 7.04 7.67
N VAL A 39 -8.86 6.95 8.25
CA VAL A 39 -7.66 6.53 7.52
C VAL A 39 -7.80 5.07 7.06
N LEU A 40 -8.19 4.16 7.94
CA LEU A 40 -8.35 2.74 7.60
C LEU A 40 -9.42 2.53 6.52
N HIS A 41 -10.52 3.27 6.57
CA HIS A 41 -11.56 3.20 5.54
C HIS A 41 -11.00 3.57 4.16
N GLN A 42 -10.31 4.69 4.04
CA GLN A 42 -9.67 5.12 2.77
C GLN A 42 -8.59 4.13 2.30
N LEU A 43 -7.79 3.60 3.23
CA LEU A 43 -6.80 2.57 2.91
C LEU A 43 -7.45 1.28 2.41
N ALA A 44 -8.62 0.89 2.93
CA ALA A 44 -9.35 -0.30 2.50
C ALA A 44 -9.85 -0.20 1.05
N GLU A 45 -10.32 0.97 0.63
CA GLU A 45 -10.76 1.22 -0.75
C GLU A 45 -9.61 1.03 -1.75
N HIS A 46 -8.44 1.58 -1.43
CA HIS A 46 -7.27 1.43 -2.29
C HIS A 46 -6.66 0.03 -2.21
N HIS A 47 -6.72 -0.64 -1.06
CA HIS A 47 -6.33 -2.05 -0.97
C HIS A 47 -7.20 -2.93 -1.87
N SER A 48 -8.51 -2.73 -1.87
CA SER A 48 -9.45 -3.44 -2.75
C SER A 48 -9.18 -3.16 -4.23
N THR A 49 -8.78 -1.92 -4.55
CA THR A 49 -8.35 -1.55 -5.91
C THR A 49 -7.10 -2.32 -6.33
N LEU A 50 -6.09 -2.41 -5.47
CA LEU A 50 -4.87 -3.19 -5.74
C LEU A 50 -5.17 -4.69 -5.92
N GLN A 51 -6.04 -5.25 -5.09
CA GLN A 51 -6.50 -6.64 -5.22
C GLN A 51 -7.13 -6.90 -6.59
N ARG A 52 -7.99 -5.98 -7.07
CA ARG A 52 -8.60 -6.06 -8.40
C ARG A 52 -7.56 -5.98 -9.52
N VAL A 53 -6.63 -5.02 -9.43
CA VAL A 53 -5.53 -4.87 -10.40
C VAL A 53 -4.67 -6.13 -10.51
N VAL A 54 -4.40 -6.80 -9.39
CA VAL A 54 -3.69 -8.08 -9.35
C VAL A 54 -4.52 -9.20 -9.95
N ALA A 55 -5.81 -9.31 -9.59
CA ALA A 55 -6.71 -10.35 -10.10
C ALA A 55 -6.94 -10.26 -11.62
N ASP A 56 -6.99 -9.04 -12.16
CA ASP A 56 -7.22 -8.79 -13.59
C ASP A 56 -5.96 -9.01 -14.46
N TYR A 57 -4.78 -9.18 -13.86
CA TYR A 57 -3.53 -9.36 -14.60
C TYR A 57 -3.29 -10.84 -14.95
N PRO A 58 -3.21 -11.20 -16.24
CA PRO A 58 -3.29 -12.61 -16.67
C PRO A 58 -1.98 -13.40 -16.57
N LEU A 59 -0.86 -12.76 -16.23
CA LEU A 59 0.47 -13.39 -16.24
C LEU A 59 1.04 -13.50 -14.81
N PRO A 60 1.98 -14.44 -14.58
CA PRO A 60 2.68 -14.52 -13.29
C PRO A 60 3.34 -13.19 -12.91
N LEU A 61 3.08 -12.72 -11.69
CA LEU A 61 3.63 -11.45 -11.19
C LEU A 61 5.09 -11.56 -10.73
N ALA A 62 5.51 -12.74 -10.26
CA ALA A 62 6.86 -12.93 -9.73
C ALA A 62 7.96 -12.80 -10.80
N VAL A 63 7.62 -12.94 -12.08
CA VAL A 63 8.58 -13.05 -13.19
C VAL A 63 8.44 -11.85 -14.12
N ALA A 64 9.54 -11.10 -14.28
CA ALA A 64 9.63 -10.02 -15.24
C ALA A 64 9.79 -10.56 -16.67
N ALA A 65 9.61 -9.70 -17.68
CA ALA A 65 9.71 -10.08 -19.09
C ALA A 65 11.09 -10.66 -19.49
N ASN A 66 12.15 -10.36 -18.73
CA ASN A 66 13.49 -10.91 -18.93
C ASN A 66 13.74 -12.23 -18.18
N GLY A 67 12.71 -12.83 -17.56
CA GLY A 67 12.83 -14.07 -16.79
C GLY A 67 13.39 -13.90 -15.37
N GLY A 68 13.76 -12.68 -14.97
CA GLY A 68 14.23 -12.36 -13.61
C GLY A 68 13.10 -11.98 -12.65
N PRO A 69 13.42 -11.71 -11.37
CA PRO A 69 12.45 -11.26 -10.38
C PRO A 69 11.89 -9.88 -10.74
N ASP A 70 10.59 -9.67 -10.55
CA ASP A 70 9.93 -8.40 -10.82
C ASP A 70 9.83 -7.51 -9.57
N ARG A 71 10.76 -6.54 -9.48
CA ARG A 71 10.86 -5.60 -8.35
C ARG A 71 9.57 -4.82 -8.04
N LEU A 72 8.75 -4.51 -9.05
CA LEU A 72 7.47 -3.83 -8.79
C LEU A 72 6.55 -4.78 -8.02
N CYS A 73 6.50 -6.04 -8.43
CA CYS A 73 5.60 -7.01 -7.84
C CYS A 73 6.02 -7.37 -6.41
N ASP A 74 7.32 -7.40 -6.11
CA ASP A 74 7.84 -7.56 -4.74
C ASP A 74 7.40 -6.42 -3.81
N GLU A 75 7.63 -5.17 -4.22
CA GLU A 75 7.26 -3.99 -3.44
C GLU A 75 5.73 -3.85 -3.32
N LEU A 76 4.98 -4.24 -4.36
CA LEU A 76 3.51 -4.27 -4.33
C LEU A 76 2.98 -5.32 -3.36
N ALA A 77 3.55 -6.54 -3.39
CA ALA A 77 3.16 -7.61 -2.47
C ALA A 77 3.43 -7.19 -1.01
N ALA A 78 4.57 -6.57 -0.75
CA ALA A 78 4.89 -6.02 0.57
C ALA A 78 3.89 -4.94 1.00
N LEU A 79 3.56 -3.99 0.11
CA LEU A 79 2.56 -2.94 0.37
C LEU A 79 1.20 -3.55 0.74
N MET A 80 0.71 -4.49 -0.06
CA MET A 80 -0.58 -5.16 0.17
C MET A 80 -0.58 -5.95 1.49
N GLY A 81 0.53 -6.61 1.84
CA GLY A 81 0.67 -7.31 3.12
C GLY A 81 0.55 -6.38 4.32
N PHE A 82 1.21 -5.21 4.28
CA PHE A 82 1.10 -4.20 5.34
C PHE A 82 -0.29 -3.56 5.40
N LEU A 83 -0.93 -3.30 4.26
CA LEU A 83 -2.33 -2.84 4.23
C LEU A 83 -3.27 -3.85 4.86
N GLN A 84 -3.18 -5.12 4.47
CA GLN A 84 -4.02 -6.18 5.06
C GLN A 84 -3.81 -6.28 6.57
N ARG A 85 -2.55 -6.19 7.03
CA ARG A 85 -2.22 -6.17 8.46
C ARG A 85 -2.91 -5.00 9.18
N LEU A 86 -2.82 -3.78 8.64
CA LEU A 86 -3.48 -2.60 9.21
C LEU A 86 -5.01 -2.81 9.31
N LEU A 87 -5.62 -3.27 8.22
CA LEU A 87 -7.06 -3.44 8.11
C LEU A 87 -7.62 -4.55 9.00
N VAL A 88 -6.81 -5.55 9.36
CA VAL A 88 -7.22 -6.64 10.26
C VAL A 88 -6.97 -6.27 11.71
N LEU A 89 -5.76 -5.83 12.07
CA LEU A 89 -5.37 -5.66 13.46
C LEU A 89 -6.03 -4.46 14.13
N TYR A 90 -6.33 -3.41 13.37
CA TYR A 90 -6.87 -2.17 13.90
C TYR A 90 -8.35 -1.97 13.53
N ARG A 91 -9.01 -3.03 13.04
CA ARG A 91 -10.43 -3.03 12.71
C ARG A 91 -11.26 -2.71 13.96
N ASN A 92 -12.28 -1.86 13.79
CA ASN A 92 -13.24 -1.48 14.84
C ASN A 92 -12.57 -0.85 16.10
N LEU A 93 -11.37 -0.29 15.96
CA LEU A 93 -10.78 0.53 17.01
C LEU A 93 -11.17 1.99 16.78
N ASP A 94 -11.97 2.53 17.71
CA ASP A 94 -12.34 3.95 17.72
C ASP A 94 -11.19 4.83 18.24
N ASP A 95 -10.40 4.30 19.18
CA ASP A 95 -9.17 4.91 19.68
C ASP A 95 -8.04 3.86 19.80
N ILE A 96 -6.80 4.33 19.79
CA ILE A 96 -5.60 3.50 19.79
C ILE A 96 -5.02 3.43 21.20
N PRO A 97 -5.04 2.24 21.84
CA PRO A 97 -4.43 2.05 23.14
C PRO A 97 -2.96 2.49 23.13
N ASP A 98 -2.50 3.17 24.18
CA ASP A 98 -1.12 3.72 24.24
C ASP A 98 -0.04 2.69 23.91
N ARG A 99 -0.20 1.46 24.42
CA ARG A 99 0.72 0.34 24.14
C ARG A 99 0.84 -0.03 22.66
N LEU A 100 -0.16 0.28 21.84
CA LEU A 100 -0.20 -0.02 20.41
C LEU A 100 0.22 1.17 19.53
N ARG A 101 0.26 2.40 20.07
CA ARG A 101 0.58 3.61 19.29
C ARG A 101 1.92 3.53 18.58
N THR A 102 2.95 3.03 19.27
CA THR A 102 4.27 2.83 18.67
C THR A 102 4.24 1.81 17.54
N GLN A 103 3.52 0.69 17.70
CA GLN A 103 3.45 -0.34 16.68
C GLN A 103 2.63 0.12 15.46
N LEU A 104 1.50 0.79 15.68
CA LEU A 104 0.75 1.43 14.62
C LEU A 104 1.62 2.42 13.84
N GLY A 105 2.35 3.30 14.54
CA GLY A 105 3.23 4.27 13.88
C GLY A 105 4.26 3.61 12.97
N ARG A 106 4.82 2.47 13.39
CA ARG A 106 5.71 1.66 12.55
C ARG A 106 4.99 1.05 11.36
N ASP A 107 3.81 0.46 11.56
CA ASP A 107 3.02 -0.16 10.49
C ASP A 107 2.59 0.88 9.43
N LEU A 108 2.14 2.07 9.85
CA LEU A 108 1.78 3.19 8.97
C LEU A 108 3.00 3.75 8.23
N SER A 109 4.13 3.92 8.92
CA SER A 109 5.38 4.39 8.30
C SER A 109 5.90 3.40 7.25
N ALA A 110 5.90 2.10 7.56
CA ALA A 110 6.28 1.05 6.62
C ALA A 110 5.35 1.03 5.39
N THR A 111 4.03 1.10 5.61
CA THR A 111 3.03 1.20 4.54
C THR A 111 3.30 2.40 3.65
N HIS A 112 3.56 3.57 4.25
CA HIS A 112 3.84 4.80 3.53
C HIS A 112 5.12 4.69 2.67
N GLN A 113 6.21 4.16 3.24
CA GLN A 113 7.46 3.97 2.51
C GLN A 113 7.28 3.03 1.31
N LEU A 114 6.58 1.91 1.50
CA LEU A 114 6.28 0.95 0.42
C LEU A 114 5.40 1.58 -0.66
N ALA A 115 4.37 2.33 -0.28
CA ALA A 115 3.51 3.05 -1.21
C ALA A 115 4.31 4.02 -2.08
N ARG A 116 5.24 4.78 -1.48
CA ARG A 116 6.14 5.67 -2.23
C ARG A 116 7.09 4.92 -3.16
N LYS A 117 7.65 3.79 -2.73
CA LYS A 117 8.53 2.97 -3.58
C LYS A 117 7.79 2.43 -4.81
N VAL A 118 6.57 1.90 -4.61
CA VAL A 118 5.72 1.42 -5.72
C VAL A 118 5.38 2.58 -6.65
N ARG A 119 4.95 3.73 -6.11
CA ARG A 119 4.65 4.94 -6.90
C ARG A 119 5.84 5.39 -7.75
N ASP A 120 7.04 5.41 -7.15
CA ASP A 120 8.24 5.96 -7.77
C ASP A 120 9.03 4.92 -8.59
N ILE A 121 8.50 3.70 -8.78
CA ILE A 121 9.23 2.58 -9.42
C ILE A 121 9.71 2.91 -10.83
N ARG A 122 8.96 3.75 -11.56
CA ARG A 122 9.29 4.17 -12.93
C ARG A 122 10.47 5.15 -12.99
N ARG A 123 10.74 5.86 -11.90
CA ARG A 123 11.87 6.82 -11.80
C ARG A 123 13.20 6.14 -11.46
N ARG A 124 13.17 4.85 -11.12
CA ARG A 124 14.31 4.04 -10.69
C ARG A 124 14.75 3.00 -11.75
N ARG A 125 14.14 3.05 -12.93
CA ARG A 125 14.46 2.19 -14.08
C ARG A 125 15.29 2.96 -15.10
#